data_AF-A0A4D5RUG1-F1
#
_entry.id   AF-A0A4D5RUG1-F1
#
_cell.length_a   1.000
_cell.length_b   1.000
_cell.length_c   1.000
_cell.angle_alpha   90.00
_cell.angle_beta   90.00
_cell.angle_gamma   90.00
#
_symmetry.space_group_name_H-M   'P 1'
#
loop_
_entity.id
_entity.type
_entity.pdbx_description
1 polymer ?
#
loop_
_entity_poly.entity_id
_entity_poly.type
_entity_poly.pdbx_seq_one_letter_code
_entity_poly.pdbx_strand_id
1 'polypeptide(L)'
;MTFVILLLLRNYTGIMCKSLESQSKKMTPEWQGKIKILSSSTLVIFLSSVLLYVQNAPFMYYFYFLIPIVLWTMVLYELDVYYEAKAYLRRFEVKMWFLALAVLAVLGLELLVITFFYRGVMSLGLVFIGLWPFTTQLSKRMSVAWLAGCLALGVFPLLPVIGKQHNYTLVTLTGWISIIIFAYCARRSELGLVRNSRQISKEPQRAIVITVLQIILVWVAITIVKSTADSIEHKEGLPLFNQILSWLLLVLSPVLCLFSTTSLFNRLLNLTLSLLVPFLLMCIFYESLFFLTLCLVMFLWICIEHQLSGSTLRLQDMTFEYQSSSTQTKNVTYHIKIDDVRKAYFFMFFMLVAFYGTGNIASLNSFSISSFYCFMTVFRPFTMAAILLIKVLIPLLIVSCAFRALLQSIRVSNTALFLLVFIMSDFTALHFFFLIKDSGSWLDIGMSISHYLLSMGMFIFTAVFHGLAWFLTTFSLDFSGHEFKRHLL
;
A
#
# COMPACT_ATOMS: atom_id res chain seq x y z
N MET A 1 8.44 -7.41 -16.56
CA MET A 1 9.68 -7.74 -15.81
C MET A 1 10.99 -7.22 -16.43
N THR A 2 11.48 -7.71 -17.58
CA THR A 2 12.84 -7.38 -18.10
C THR A 2 13.12 -5.89 -18.31
N PHE A 3 12.17 -5.16 -18.90
CA PHE A 3 12.29 -3.71 -19.07
C PHE A 3 12.43 -2.96 -17.75
N VAL A 4 11.67 -3.39 -16.72
CA VAL A 4 11.69 -2.77 -15.38
C VAL A 4 13.03 -3.02 -14.69
N ILE A 5 13.59 -4.23 -14.81
CA ILE A 5 14.94 -4.55 -14.30
C ILE A 5 15.98 -3.64 -14.96
N LEU A 6 15.90 -3.46 -16.28
CA LEU A 6 16.82 -2.60 -17.00
C LEU A 6 16.70 -1.13 -16.54
N LEU A 7 15.49 -0.64 -16.33
CA LEU A 7 15.24 0.72 -15.83
C LEU A 7 15.80 0.92 -14.41
N LEU A 8 15.69 -0.11 -13.55
CA LEU A 8 16.33 -0.10 -12.23
C LEU A 8 17.85 -0.06 -12.32
N LEU A 9 18.44 -0.91 -13.15
CA LEU A 9 19.89 -0.94 -13.37
C LEU A 9 20.40 0.41 -13.88
N ARG A 10 19.71 1.00 -14.86
CA ARG A 10 20.11 2.27 -15.46
C ARG A 10 20.02 3.45 -14.49
N ASN A 11 18.87 3.63 -13.84
CA ASN A 11 18.56 4.87 -13.14
C ASN A 11 18.93 4.82 -11.65
N TYR A 12 18.99 3.62 -11.06
CA TYR A 12 19.08 3.45 -9.61
C TYR A 12 20.23 2.55 -9.16
N THR A 13 21.12 2.13 -10.06
CA THR A 13 22.38 1.48 -9.69
C THR A 13 23.57 2.29 -10.16
N GLY A 14 24.63 2.36 -9.34
CA GLY A 14 25.86 3.11 -9.67
C GLY A 14 26.69 2.50 -10.79
N ILE A 15 26.19 1.46 -11.46
CA ILE A 15 26.86 0.73 -12.54
C ILE A 15 27.14 1.67 -13.72
N MET A 16 26.20 2.57 -14.06
CA MET A 16 26.38 3.56 -15.15
C MET A 16 27.27 4.74 -14.78
N CYS A 17 27.33 5.19 -13.52
CA CYS A 17 28.20 6.32 -13.13
C CYS A 17 29.69 6.01 -13.34
N LYS A 18 30.12 4.77 -13.09
CA LYS A 18 31.50 4.32 -13.36
C LYS A 18 31.75 4.08 -14.86
N SER A 19 30.70 3.82 -15.64
CA SER A 19 30.81 3.63 -17.08
C SER A 19 30.87 4.95 -17.85
N LEU A 20 30.12 5.99 -17.45
CA LEU A 20 30.18 7.31 -18.11
C LEU A 20 31.59 7.93 -18.06
N GLU A 21 32.34 7.75 -16.96
CA GLU A 21 33.77 8.12 -16.88
C GLU A 21 34.67 7.30 -17.82
N SER A 22 34.30 6.04 -18.07
CA SER A 22 35.00 5.12 -18.98
C SER A 22 34.64 5.35 -20.46
N GLN A 23 33.38 5.66 -20.77
CA GLN A 23 32.85 5.88 -22.11
C GLN A 23 33.12 7.27 -22.66
N SER A 24 33.35 8.28 -21.81
CA SER A 24 33.87 9.60 -22.24
C SER A 24 35.18 9.51 -23.05
N LYS A 25 35.87 8.35 -23.05
CA LYS A 25 37.07 8.08 -23.85
C LYS A 25 36.83 7.34 -25.17
N LYS A 26 35.61 6.92 -25.51
CA LYS A 26 35.31 6.18 -26.76
C LYS A 26 34.05 6.73 -27.44
N MET A 27 34.19 7.74 -28.28
CA MET A 27 33.09 8.19 -29.16
C MET A 27 33.12 7.47 -30.52
N THR A 28 31.96 6.90 -30.89
CA THR A 28 31.50 6.27 -32.17
C THR A 28 31.75 4.75 -32.36
N PRO A 29 30.82 3.94 -32.95
CA PRO A 29 29.59 4.22 -33.73
C PRO A 29 28.31 3.50 -33.20
N GLU A 30 27.82 3.81 -32.00
CA GLU A 30 26.59 3.16 -31.45
C GLU A 30 25.28 3.60 -32.13
N TRP A 31 25.28 4.78 -32.76
CA TRP A 31 24.09 5.42 -33.32
C TRP A 31 23.45 4.62 -34.48
N GLN A 32 24.27 3.97 -35.32
CA GLN A 32 23.78 3.17 -36.45
C GLN A 32 23.06 1.89 -35.99
N GLY A 33 23.52 1.28 -34.89
CA GLY A 33 22.86 0.12 -34.28
C GLY A 33 21.49 0.48 -33.69
N LYS A 34 21.41 1.61 -33.00
CA LYS A 34 20.16 2.11 -32.40
C LYS A 34 19.10 2.47 -33.46
N ILE A 35 19.51 3.10 -34.57
CA ILE A 35 18.60 3.36 -35.71
C ILE A 35 18.09 2.05 -36.32
N LYS A 36 18.95 1.04 -36.49
CA LYS A 36 18.57 -0.26 -37.06
C LYS A 36 17.57 -1.02 -36.17
N ILE A 37 17.73 -0.94 -34.85
CA ILE A 37 16.77 -1.53 -33.89
C ILE A 37 15.42 -0.82 -34.00
N LEU A 38 15.41 0.51 -34.08
CA LEU A 38 14.17 1.26 -34.21
C LEU A 38 13.45 0.97 -35.53
N SER A 39 14.18 0.94 -36.66
CA SER A 39 13.60 0.68 -37.98
C SER A 39 13.09 -0.76 -38.16
N SER A 40 13.81 -1.75 -37.63
CA SER A 40 13.31 -3.13 -37.60
C SER A 40 12.07 -3.27 -36.74
N SER A 41 12.01 -2.56 -35.61
CA SER A 41 10.87 -2.64 -34.73
C SER A 41 9.63 -1.94 -35.26
N THR A 42 9.77 -0.79 -35.93
CA THR A 42 8.65 -0.11 -36.60
C THR A 42 8.12 -0.96 -37.75
N LEU A 43 8.99 -1.67 -38.48
CA LEU A 43 8.57 -2.64 -39.48
C LEU A 43 7.75 -3.79 -38.86
N VAL A 44 8.21 -4.36 -37.75
CA VAL A 44 7.48 -5.44 -37.05
C VAL A 44 6.12 -4.94 -36.52
N ILE A 45 6.07 -3.74 -35.95
CA ILE A 45 4.81 -3.09 -35.53
C ILE A 45 3.86 -2.94 -36.72
N PHE A 46 4.35 -2.42 -37.85
CA PHE A 46 3.54 -2.24 -39.06
C PHE A 46 3.04 -3.58 -39.64
N LEU A 47 3.90 -4.59 -39.74
CA LEU A 47 3.50 -5.92 -40.21
C LEU A 47 2.47 -6.56 -39.29
N SER A 48 2.65 -6.45 -37.98
CA SER A 48 1.71 -6.99 -37.00
C SER A 48 0.35 -6.30 -37.05
N SER A 49 0.30 -4.98 -37.23
CA SER A 49 -0.96 -4.24 -37.33
C SER A 49 -1.70 -4.52 -38.63
N VAL A 50 -0.98 -4.64 -39.76
CA VAL A 50 -1.56 -5.05 -41.04
C VAL A 50 -2.15 -6.45 -40.94
N LEU A 51 -1.44 -7.41 -40.32
CA LEU A 51 -1.93 -8.77 -40.14
C LEU A 51 -3.22 -8.80 -39.30
N LEU A 52 -3.26 -8.07 -38.19
CA LEU A 52 -4.46 -7.96 -37.34
C LEU A 52 -5.63 -7.28 -38.06
N TYR A 53 -5.34 -6.31 -38.93
CA TYR A 53 -6.35 -5.65 -39.75
C TYR A 53 -6.95 -6.61 -40.78
N VAL A 54 -6.09 -7.35 -41.50
CA VAL A 54 -6.53 -8.37 -42.48
C VAL A 54 -7.36 -9.47 -41.82
N GLN A 55 -7.04 -9.84 -40.58
CA GLN A 55 -7.80 -10.83 -39.80
C GLN A 55 -9.10 -10.29 -39.19
N ASN A 56 -9.43 -9.00 -39.37
CA ASN A 56 -10.57 -8.34 -38.71
C ASN A 56 -10.58 -8.55 -37.19
N ALA A 57 -9.40 -8.56 -36.56
CA ALA A 57 -9.27 -8.84 -35.14
C ALA A 57 -9.83 -7.69 -34.28
N PRO A 58 -10.50 -8.00 -33.16
CA PRO A 58 -10.92 -6.98 -32.18
C PRO A 58 -9.77 -6.10 -31.70
N PHE A 59 -10.08 -4.85 -31.34
CA PHE A 59 -9.09 -3.85 -30.93
C PHE A 59 -8.19 -4.30 -29.75
N MET A 60 -8.70 -5.15 -28.84
CA MET A 60 -7.91 -5.68 -27.72
C MET A 60 -6.65 -6.44 -28.16
N TYR A 61 -6.70 -7.14 -29.31
CA TYR A 61 -5.55 -7.89 -29.81
C TYR A 61 -4.40 -6.98 -30.25
N TYR A 62 -4.69 -5.76 -30.72
CA TYR A 62 -3.65 -4.80 -31.08
C TYR A 62 -2.78 -4.44 -29.88
N PHE A 63 -3.39 -4.16 -28.72
CA PHE A 63 -2.61 -3.90 -27.51
C PHE A 63 -1.77 -5.10 -27.10
N TYR A 64 -2.35 -6.30 -27.14
CA TYR A 64 -1.66 -7.53 -26.73
C TYR A 64 -0.40 -7.80 -27.57
N PHE A 65 -0.46 -7.58 -28.89
CA PHE A 65 0.69 -7.80 -29.77
C PHE A 65 1.68 -6.62 -29.79
N LEU A 66 1.20 -5.38 -29.73
CA LEU A 66 2.05 -4.20 -29.88
C LEU A 66 2.87 -3.88 -28.62
N ILE A 67 2.29 -4.02 -27.43
CA ILE A 67 2.96 -3.67 -26.17
C ILE A 67 4.26 -4.46 -25.96
N PRO A 68 4.30 -5.80 -26.12
CA PRO A 68 5.54 -6.56 -26.01
C PRO A 68 6.60 -6.12 -27.01
N ILE A 69 6.21 -5.81 -28.26
CA ILE A 69 7.15 -5.32 -29.27
C ILE A 69 7.79 -4.02 -28.79
N VAL A 70 6.98 -3.02 -28.41
CA VAL A 70 7.45 -1.72 -27.89
C VAL A 70 8.34 -1.88 -26.66
N LEU A 71 7.99 -2.75 -25.71
CA LEU A 71 8.82 -2.97 -24.52
C LEU A 71 10.16 -3.63 -24.87
N TRP A 72 10.18 -4.58 -25.80
CA TRP A 72 11.41 -5.21 -26.28
C TRP A 72 12.27 -4.25 -27.09
N THR A 73 11.70 -3.32 -27.87
CA THR A 73 12.50 -2.29 -28.54
C THR A 73 13.25 -1.44 -27.54
N MET A 74 12.59 -1.05 -26.44
CA MET A 74 13.18 -0.23 -25.39
C MET A 74 14.29 -0.99 -24.64
N VAL A 75 14.12 -2.29 -24.41
CA VAL A 75 15.17 -3.16 -23.84
C VAL A 75 16.36 -3.27 -24.80
N LEU A 76 16.10 -3.50 -26.09
CA LEU A 76 17.14 -3.62 -27.11
C LEU A 76 17.90 -2.30 -27.34
N TYR A 77 17.22 -1.17 -27.19
CA TYR A 77 17.82 0.15 -27.31
C TYR A 77 18.88 0.43 -26.23
N GLU A 78 18.72 -0.17 -25.04
CA GLU A 78 19.60 0.02 -23.88
C GLU A 78 20.48 -1.22 -23.59
N LEU A 79 20.80 -2.01 -24.62
CA LEU A 79 21.63 -3.22 -24.48
C LEU A 79 23.00 -2.96 -23.85
N ASP A 80 23.52 -1.74 -23.99
CA ASP A 80 24.80 -1.31 -23.41
C ASP A 80 24.79 -1.50 -21.88
N VAL A 81 23.69 -1.14 -21.21
CA VAL A 81 23.48 -1.31 -19.76
C VAL A 81 23.53 -2.79 -19.37
N TYR A 82 22.96 -3.67 -20.20
CA TYR A 82 22.95 -5.11 -19.95
C TYR A 82 24.36 -5.72 -20.02
N TYR A 83 25.14 -5.36 -21.05
CA TYR A 83 26.51 -5.87 -21.20
C TYR A 83 27.41 -5.40 -20.06
N GLU A 84 27.23 -4.16 -19.59
CA GLU A 84 27.96 -3.63 -18.43
C GLU A 84 27.57 -4.33 -17.12
N ALA A 85 26.27 -4.53 -16.88
CA ALA A 85 25.80 -5.28 -15.72
C ALA A 85 26.33 -6.72 -15.72
N LYS A 86 26.36 -7.38 -16.89
CA LYS A 86 26.94 -8.72 -17.06
C LYS A 86 28.45 -8.74 -16.78
N ALA A 87 29.18 -7.72 -17.24
CA ALA A 87 30.62 -7.59 -16.96
C ALA A 87 30.88 -7.37 -15.46
N TYR A 88 30.05 -6.58 -14.78
CA TYR A 88 30.11 -6.36 -13.34
C TYR A 88 29.82 -7.65 -12.55
N LEU A 89 28.81 -8.42 -12.96
CA LEU A 89 28.41 -9.68 -12.33
C LEU A 89 29.43 -10.81 -12.55
N ARG A 90 30.40 -10.66 -13.48
CA ARG A 90 31.45 -11.66 -13.72
C ARG A 90 32.46 -11.75 -12.57
N ARG A 91 32.55 -10.71 -11.72
CA ARG A 91 33.40 -10.72 -10.53
C ARG A 91 32.88 -11.76 -9.53
N PHE A 92 33.72 -12.71 -9.12
CA PHE A 92 33.30 -13.88 -8.35
C PHE A 92 32.60 -13.51 -7.03
N GLU A 93 33.15 -12.56 -6.27
CA GLU A 93 32.56 -12.09 -5.00
C GLU A 93 31.17 -11.47 -5.20
N VAL A 94 31.03 -10.62 -6.22
CA VAL A 94 29.75 -9.97 -6.57
C VAL A 94 28.73 -11.01 -7.04
N LYS A 95 29.18 -11.99 -7.83
CA LYS A 95 28.34 -13.09 -8.32
C LYS A 95 27.77 -13.90 -7.16
N MET A 96 28.62 -14.30 -6.21
CA MET A 96 28.20 -15.11 -5.06
C MET A 96 27.25 -14.34 -4.14
N TRP A 97 27.54 -13.06 -3.89
CA TRP A 97 26.65 -12.20 -3.10
C TRP A 97 25.29 -12.00 -3.77
N PHE A 98 25.26 -11.72 -5.08
CA PHE A 98 24.01 -11.57 -5.83
C PHE A 98 23.22 -12.88 -5.89
N LEU A 99 23.91 -14.03 -6.03
CA LEU A 99 23.27 -15.34 -5.99
C LEU A 99 22.62 -15.60 -4.62
N ALA A 100 23.32 -15.32 -3.52
CA ALA A 100 22.77 -15.46 -2.18
C ALA A 100 21.54 -14.55 -1.97
N LEU A 101 21.61 -13.30 -2.45
CA LEU A 101 20.49 -12.36 -2.43
C LEU A 101 19.31 -12.87 -3.26
N ALA A 102 19.56 -13.40 -4.45
CA ALA A 102 18.54 -13.94 -5.34
C ALA A 102 17.84 -15.15 -4.72
N VAL A 103 18.60 -16.07 -4.11
CA VAL A 103 18.05 -17.23 -3.40
C VAL A 103 17.17 -16.75 -2.23
N LEU A 104 17.64 -15.79 -1.43
CA LEU A 104 16.85 -15.24 -0.33
C LEU A 104 15.56 -14.55 -0.83
N ALA A 105 15.65 -13.79 -1.92
CA ALA A 105 14.50 -13.14 -2.53
C ALA A 105 13.48 -14.16 -3.05
N VAL A 106 13.93 -15.22 -3.75
CA VAL A 106 13.06 -16.30 -4.21
C VAL A 106 12.40 -16.99 -3.01
N LEU A 107 13.15 -17.37 -1.96
CA LEU A 107 12.58 -17.97 -0.76
C LEU A 107 11.51 -17.07 -0.09
N GLY A 108 11.76 -15.75 -0.04
CA GLY A 108 10.78 -14.79 0.44
C GLY A 108 9.52 -14.75 -0.42
N LEU A 109 9.67 -14.72 -1.75
CA LEU A 109 8.55 -14.69 -2.68
C LEU A 109 7.76 -16.01 -2.68
N GLU A 110 8.43 -17.15 -2.55
CA GLU A 110 7.80 -18.46 -2.34
C GLU A 110 6.96 -18.47 -1.06
N LEU A 111 7.47 -17.87 0.03
CA LEU A 111 6.67 -17.72 1.25
C LEU A 111 5.41 -16.90 1.00
N LEU A 112 5.46 -15.84 0.19
CA LEU A 112 4.27 -15.09 -0.22
C LEU A 112 3.30 -15.95 -1.02
N VAL A 113 3.78 -16.74 -1.97
CA VAL A 113 2.94 -17.65 -2.78
C VAL A 113 2.22 -18.65 -1.88
N ILE A 114 2.93 -19.25 -0.91
CA ILE A 114 2.35 -20.24 0.01
C ILE A 114 1.20 -19.62 0.83
N THR A 115 1.23 -18.32 1.13
CA THR A 115 0.14 -17.65 1.87
C THR A 115 -1.23 -17.73 1.17
N PHE A 116 -1.26 -17.85 -0.17
CA PHE A 116 -2.51 -18.02 -0.92
C PHE A 116 -3.15 -19.39 -0.66
N PHE A 117 -2.34 -20.40 -0.32
CA PHE A 117 -2.83 -21.74 0.01
C PHE A 117 -3.11 -21.88 1.52
N TYR A 118 -2.20 -21.37 2.36
CA TYR A 118 -2.26 -21.53 3.81
C TYR A 118 -2.15 -20.20 4.54
N ARG A 119 -3.29 -19.72 5.06
CA ARG A 119 -3.35 -18.44 5.79
C ARG A 119 -2.42 -18.39 7.01
N GLY A 120 -2.24 -19.50 7.73
CA GLY A 120 -1.36 -19.57 8.91
C GLY A 120 0.11 -19.26 8.60
N VAL A 121 0.55 -19.36 7.34
CA VAL A 121 1.92 -18.99 6.94
C VAL A 121 2.18 -17.49 7.06
N MET A 122 1.14 -16.66 6.99
CA MET A 122 1.27 -15.22 7.30
C MET A 122 1.70 -14.99 8.75
N SER A 123 1.23 -15.80 9.71
CA SER A 123 1.65 -15.69 11.11
C SER A 123 3.14 -16.01 11.28
N LEU A 124 3.62 -17.04 10.56
CA LEU A 124 5.04 -17.40 10.53
C LEU A 124 5.89 -16.31 9.86
N GLY A 125 5.42 -15.73 8.75
CA GLY A 125 6.06 -14.56 8.13
C GLY A 125 6.13 -13.35 9.06
N LEU A 126 5.07 -13.06 9.83
CA LEU A 126 5.05 -11.99 10.83
C LEU A 126 6.03 -12.22 11.98
N VAL A 127 6.27 -13.47 12.38
CA VAL A 127 7.31 -13.79 13.37
C VAL A 127 8.70 -13.45 12.81
N PHE A 128 9.02 -13.86 11.58
CA PHE A 128 10.31 -13.54 10.96
C PHE A 128 10.53 -12.04 10.79
N ILE A 129 9.50 -11.32 10.31
CA ILE A 129 9.52 -9.85 10.20
C ILE A 129 9.63 -9.20 11.59
N GLY A 130 8.97 -9.78 12.60
CA GLY A 130 9.00 -9.35 14.00
C GLY A 130 10.38 -9.47 14.66
N LEU A 131 11.17 -10.46 14.25
CA LEU A 131 12.52 -10.71 14.80
C LEU A 131 13.60 -9.83 14.16
N TRP A 132 13.34 -9.25 12.99
CA TRP A 132 14.32 -8.45 12.26
C TRP A 132 14.94 -7.29 13.05
N PRO A 133 14.20 -6.46 13.84
CA PRO A 133 14.81 -5.37 14.59
C PRO A 133 15.91 -5.79 15.57
N PHE A 134 15.87 -7.02 16.09
CA PHE A 134 16.89 -7.54 17.00
C PHE A 134 18.24 -7.78 16.32
N THR A 135 18.28 -7.86 14.99
CA THR A 135 19.54 -7.93 14.22
C THR A 135 20.11 -6.54 13.94
N THR A 136 19.47 -5.47 14.40
CA THR A 136 19.85 -4.07 14.10
C THR A 136 20.23 -3.30 15.36
N GLN A 137 20.72 -2.07 15.21
CA GLN A 137 21.16 -1.20 16.32
C GLN A 137 20.01 -0.48 17.06
N LEU A 138 18.77 -0.95 16.91
CA LEU A 138 17.60 -0.32 17.51
C LEU A 138 17.54 -0.51 19.03
N SER A 139 16.83 0.39 19.69
CA SER A 139 16.55 0.24 21.12
C SER A 139 15.75 -1.03 21.40
N LYS A 140 16.05 -1.73 22.51
CA LYS A 140 15.33 -2.93 22.93
C LYS A 140 13.83 -2.68 23.11
N ARG A 141 13.44 -1.51 23.61
CA ARG A 141 12.03 -1.13 23.81
C ARG A 141 11.25 -1.11 22.49
N MET A 142 11.78 -0.47 21.45
CA MET A 142 11.10 -0.43 20.14
C MET A 142 11.11 -1.77 19.43
N SER A 143 12.19 -2.55 19.59
CA SER A 143 12.26 -3.90 19.03
C SER A 143 11.23 -4.84 19.66
N VAL A 144 11.04 -4.76 20.99
CA VAL A 144 10.00 -5.52 21.71
C VAL A 144 8.59 -5.03 21.34
N ALA A 145 8.38 -3.72 21.21
CA ALA A 145 7.10 -3.17 20.77
C ALA A 145 6.72 -3.63 19.36
N TRP A 146 7.69 -3.67 18.43
CA TRP A 146 7.50 -4.22 17.09
C TRP A 146 7.14 -5.69 17.12
N LEU A 147 7.93 -6.51 17.82
CA LEU A 147 7.68 -7.94 17.92
C LEU A 147 6.30 -8.21 18.52
N ALA A 148 5.92 -7.50 19.59
CA ALA A 148 4.60 -7.60 20.19
C ALA A 148 3.49 -7.22 19.19
N GLY A 149 3.67 -6.16 18.41
CA GLY A 149 2.74 -5.76 17.36
C GLY A 149 2.62 -6.80 16.25
N CYS A 150 3.73 -7.36 15.76
CA CYS A 150 3.75 -8.42 14.75
C CYS A 150 3.11 -9.71 15.27
N LEU A 151 3.37 -10.10 16.52
CA LEU A 151 2.74 -11.27 17.14
C LEU A 151 1.23 -11.07 17.32
N ALA A 152 0.80 -9.89 17.76
CA ALA A 152 -0.62 -9.56 17.87
C ALA A 152 -1.31 -9.63 16.50
N LEU A 153 -0.68 -9.06 15.46
CA LEU A 153 -1.18 -9.15 14.08
C LEU A 153 -1.15 -10.60 13.55
N GLY A 154 -0.22 -11.42 14.03
CA GLY A 154 -0.06 -12.83 13.68
C GLY A 154 -1.13 -13.75 14.27
N VAL A 155 -1.93 -13.29 15.23
CA VAL A 155 -3.06 -14.07 15.75
C VAL A 155 -4.19 -14.16 14.71
N PHE A 156 -4.47 -13.07 13.98
CA PHE A 156 -5.65 -12.98 13.13
C PHE A 156 -5.67 -13.98 11.95
N PRO A 157 -4.56 -14.25 11.24
CA PRO A 157 -4.55 -15.28 10.20
C PRO A 157 -4.81 -16.71 10.70
N LEU A 158 -4.60 -16.97 12.00
CA LEU A 158 -4.88 -18.26 12.64
C LEU A 158 -6.34 -18.39 13.10
N LEU A 159 -7.05 -17.27 13.24
CA LEU A 159 -8.45 -17.28 13.64
C LEU A 159 -9.32 -17.85 12.51
N PRO A 160 -10.40 -18.58 12.86
CA PRO A 160 -11.33 -19.11 11.87
C PRO A 160 -11.97 -17.97 11.07
N VAL A 161 -12.33 -18.24 9.80
CA VAL A 161 -13.10 -17.28 8.98
C VAL A 161 -14.37 -16.92 9.75
N ILE A 162 -14.70 -15.63 9.78
CA ILE A 162 -15.89 -15.15 10.48
C ILE A 162 -17.11 -15.74 9.79
N GLY A 163 -17.76 -16.68 10.46
CA GLY A 163 -18.99 -17.29 9.98
C GLY A 163 -20.19 -16.41 10.27
N LYS A 164 -21.30 -17.05 10.67
CA LYS A 164 -22.55 -16.36 11.03
C LYS A 164 -22.56 -15.76 12.44
N GLN A 165 -21.52 -15.98 13.23
CA GLN A 165 -21.45 -15.51 14.62
C GLN A 165 -20.98 -14.05 14.67
N HIS A 166 -21.73 -13.23 15.40
CA HIS A 166 -21.45 -11.81 15.61
C HIS A 166 -21.20 -11.55 17.09
N ASN A 167 -20.29 -10.64 17.39
CA ASN A 167 -20.05 -10.14 18.74
C ASN A 167 -19.77 -8.65 18.65
N TYR A 168 -20.85 -7.88 18.70
CA TYR A 168 -20.80 -6.43 18.65
C TYR A 168 -20.13 -5.83 19.89
N THR A 169 -20.11 -6.53 21.04
CA THR A 169 -19.37 -6.09 22.23
C THR A 169 -17.89 -5.92 21.92
N LEU A 170 -17.27 -6.84 21.17
CA LEU A 170 -15.86 -6.73 20.77
C LEU A 170 -15.61 -5.52 19.85
N VAL A 171 -16.55 -5.24 18.93
CA VAL A 171 -16.49 -4.07 18.05
C VAL A 171 -16.56 -2.78 18.88
N THR A 172 -17.50 -2.70 19.83
CA THR A 172 -17.65 -1.53 20.70
C THR A 172 -16.44 -1.32 21.61
N LEU A 173 -15.88 -2.40 22.17
CA LEU A 173 -14.65 -2.35 22.98
C LEU A 173 -13.47 -1.83 22.16
N THR A 174 -13.32 -2.32 20.92
CA THR A 174 -12.28 -1.81 20.00
C THR A 174 -12.43 -0.32 19.76
N GLY A 175 -13.67 0.12 19.57
CA GLY A 175 -13.99 1.53 19.39
C GLY A 175 -13.58 2.38 20.59
N TRP A 176 -13.90 1.96 21.81
CA TRP A 176 -13.45 2.64 23.03
C TRP A 176 -11.92 2.66 23.16
N ILE A 177 -11.25 1.54 22.89
CA ILE A 177 -9.78 1.47 22.88
C ILE A 177 -9.20 2.45 21.87
N SER A 178 -9.79 2.53 20.66
CA SER A 178 -9.33 3.47 19.62
C SER A 178 -9.46 4.92 20.09
N ILE A 179 -10.59 5.31 20.71
CA ILE A 179 -10.78 6.66 21.27
C ILE A 179 -9.69 6.98 22.29
N ILE A 180 -9.38 6.05 23.20
CA ILE A 180 -8.33 6.25 24.23
C ILE A 180 -6.95 6.42 23.58
N ILE A 181 -6.59 5.56 22.63
CA ILE A 181 -5.30 5.62 21.93
C ILE A 181 -5.18 6.93 21.16
N PHE A 182 -6.18 7.29 20.35
CA PHE A 182 -6.13 8.50 19.54
C PHE A 182 -6.21 9.77 20.39
N ALA A 183 -6.97 9.79 21.49
CA ALA A 183 -6.97 10.89 22.44
C ALA A 183 -5.62 11.03 23.17
N TYR A 184 -4.97 9.92 23.53
CA TYR A 184 -3.64 9.93 24.12
C TYR A 184 -2.58 10.44 23.14
N CYS A 185 -2.58 9.93 21.91
CA CYS A 185 -1.76 10.45 20.83
C CYS A 185 -2.02 11.96 20.68
N ALA A 186 -3.29 12.36 20.61
CA ALA A 186 -3.68 13.74 20.44
C ALA A 186 -3.24 14.67 21.60
N ARG A 187 -3.01 14.14 22.80
CA ARG A 187 -2.59 14.95 23.96
C ARG A 187 -1.08 15.23 23.98
N ARG A 188 -0.26 14.44 23.30
CA ARG A 188 1.20 14.54 23.38
C ARG A 188 1.66 15.87 22.75
N SER A 189 2.42 16.68 23.49
CA SER A 189 2.93 17.99 23.00
C SER A 189 3.85 17.86 21.78
N GLU A 190 4.52 16.72 21.64
CA GLU A 190 5.33 16.35 20.47
C GLU A 190 4.47 16.05 19.21
N LEU A 191 3.14 15.94 19.34
CA LEU A 191 2.22 15.80 18.21
C LEU A 191 1.60 17.13 17.74
N GLY A 192 2.05 18.27 18.29
CA GLY A 192 1.61 19.60 17.84
C GLY A 192 0.21 20.04 18.30
N LEU A 193 -0.50 19.21 19.06
CA LEU A 193 -1.84 19.52 19.60
C LEU A 193 -1.80 20.31 20.91
N VAL A 194 -0.69 20.23 21.66
CA VAL A 194 -0.41 21.13 22.79
C VAL A 194 0.79 22.00 22.45
N ARG A 195 0.47 23.20 21.94
CA ARG A 195 1.30 24.41 21.78
C ARG A 195 2.79 24.20 22.03
N ASN A 196 3.51 23.71 21.03
CA ASN A 196 4.97 23.83 20.99
C ASN A 196 5.31 25.25 20.52
N SER A 197 6.09 26.02 21.28
CA SER A 197 6.24 27.47 21.11
C SER A 197 7.01 27.90 19.84
N ARG A 198 7.27 26.98 18.90
CA ARG A 198 8.14 27.20 17.73
C ARG A 198 7.47 26.92 16.37
N GLN A 199 6.18 26.62 16.31
CA GLN A 199 5.47 26.41 15.03
C GLN A 199 4.31 27.40 14.85
N ILE A 200 4.37 28.10 13.71
CA ILE A 200 3.39 28.94 12.99
C ILE A 200 2.02 29.11 13.68
N SER A 201 1.67 30.34 14.06
CA SER A 201 0.63 30.65 15.06
C SER A 201 -0.84 30.39 14.68
N LYS A 202 -1.15 29.80 13.51
CA LYS A 202 -2.54 29.63 13.03
C LYS A 202 -2.93 28.23 12.52
N GLU A 203 -1.98 27.37 12.20
CA GLU A 203 -2.26 25.98 11.78
C GLU A 203 -2.68 24.99 12.89
N PRO A 204 -2.26 25.11 14.18
CA PRO A 204 -2.52 24.05 15.14
C PRO A 204 -4.02 23.91 15.46
N GLN A 205 -4.78 25.01 15.51
CA GLN A 205 -6.19 25.00 15.92
C GLN A 205 -7.10 24.18 14.98
N ARG A 206 -6.91 24.27 13.66
CA ARG A 206 -7.72 23.52 12.68
C ARG A 206 -7.50 22.02 12.82
N ALA A 207 -6.24 21.59 12.96
CA ALA A 207 -5.90 20.19 13.17
C ALA A 207 -6.56 19.62 14.44
N ILE A 208 -6.59 20.39 15.53
CA ILE A 208 -7.25 19.96 16.79
C ILE A 208 -8.75 19.80 16.58
N VAL A 209 -9.40 20.76 15.94
CA VAL A 209 -10.85 20.72 15.73
C VAL A 209 -11.24 19.51 14.90
N ILE A 210 -10.47 19.20 13.85
CA ILE A 210 -10.73 18.04 12.99
C ILE A 210 -10.48 16.72 13.73
N THR A 211 -9.38 16.59 14.48
CA THR A 211 -9.12 15.36 15.25
C THR A 211 -10.19 15.11 16.30
N VAL A 212 -10.62 16.15 17.03
CA VAL A 212 -11.71 16.07 18.01
C VAL A 212 -13.02 15.67 17.35
N LEU A 213 -13.36 16.30 16.22
CA LEU A 213 -14.55 15.94 15.44
C LEU A 213 -14.50 14.46 15.02
N GLN A 214 -13.38 13.98 14.50
CA GLN A 214 -13.23 12.59 14.09
C GLN A 214 -13.33 11.60 15.27
N ILE A 215 -12.80 11.95 16.45
CA ILE A 215 -12.97 11.14 17.67
C ILE A 215 -14.45 11.07 18.07
N ILE A 216 -15.19 12.17 17.95
CA ILE A 216 -16.64 12.20 18.17
C ILE A 216 -17.35 11.30 17.15
N LEU A 217 -16.96 11.32 15.88
CA LEU A 217 -17.54 10.44 14.86
C LEU A 217 -17.29 8.96 15.15
N VAL A 218 -16.13 8.59 15.69
CA VAL A 218 -15.86 7.22 16.15
C VAL A 218 -16.81 6.83 17.28
N TRP A 219 -17.02 7.71 18.26
CA TRP A 219 -17.99 7.48 19.34
C TRP A 219 -19.42 7.28 18.78
N VAL A 220 -19.85 8.14 17.87
CA VAL A 220 -21.15 8.04 17.19
C VAL A 220 -21.26 6.73 16.39
N ALA A 221 -20.20 6.29 15.70
CA ALA A 221 -20.23 5.03 14.96
C ALA A 221 -20.44 3.82 15.88
N ILE A 222 -19.78 3.80 17.05
CA ILE A 222 -19.91 2.72 18.03
C ILE A 222 -21.32 2.66 18.62
N THR A 223 -21.91 3.82 18.92
CA THR A 223 -23.29 3.87 19.44
C THR A 223 -24.29 3.42 18.40
N ILE A 224 -24.11 3.78 17.13
CA ILE A 224 -24.94 3.27 16.01
C ILE A 224 -24.82 1.76 15.87
N VAL A 225 -23.60 1.21 15.86
CA VAL A 225 -23.40 -0.25 15.72
C VAL A 225 -24.10 -0.99 16.86
N LYS A 226 -23.93 -0.53 18.10
CA LYS A 226 -24.58 -1.14 19.26
C LYS A 226 -26.09 -1.00 19.21
N SER A 227 -26.60 0.21 18.99
CA SER A 227 -28.05 0.48 18.91
C SER A 227 -28.72 -0.31 17.79
N THR A 228 -28.06 -0.44 16.65
CA THR A 228 -28.58 -1.21 15.51
C THR A 228 -28.56 -2.71 15.81
N ALA A 229 -27.51 -3.22 16.45
CA ALA A 229 -27.47 -4.61 16.90
C ALA A 229 -28.59 -4.92 17.89
N ASP A 230 -28.75 -4.07 18.91
CA ASP A 230 -29.79 -4.24 19.94
C ASP A 230 -31.19 -4.19 19.30
N SER A 231 -31.48 -3.23 18.42
CA SER A 231 -32.80 -3.11 17.77
C SER A 231 -33.15 -4.31 16.88
N ILE A 232 -32.15 -4.88 16.19
CA ILE A 232 -32.33 -6.09 15.37
C ILE A 232 -32.54 -7.32 16.25
N GLU A 233 -31.85 -7.43 17.38
CA GLU A 233 -32.04 -8.52 18.35
C GLU A 233 -33.44 -8.48 18.98
N HIS A 234 -33.95 -7.28 19.29
CA HIS A 234 -35.32 -7.07 19.77
C HIS A 234 -36.39 -7.13 18.66
N LYS A 235 -36.01 -7.40 17.40
CA LYS A 235 -36.89 -7.49 16.23
C LYS A 235 -37.68 -6.20 15.90
N GLU A 236 -37.20 -5.05 16.34
CA GLU A 236 -37.81 -3.75 16.05
C GLU A 236 -37.44 -3.23 14.64
N GLY A 237 -36.54 -3.93 13.95
CA GLY A 237 -36.09 -3.60 12.61
C GLY A 237 -34.86 -2.68 12.62
N LEU A 238 -34.63 -1.98 11.52
CA LEU A 238 -33.53 -1.01 11.40
C LEU A 238 -34.06 0.39 11.68
N PRO A 239 -33.60 1.08 12.75
CA PRO A 239 -34.00 2.45 13.00
C PRO A 239 -33.59 3.37 11.85
N LEU A 240 -34.55 4.13 11.30
CA LEU A 240 -34.32 5.04 10.18
C LEU A 240 -33.23 6.08 10.48
N PHE A 241 -33.17 6.58 11.71
CA PHE A 241 -32.15 7.53 12.14
C PHE A 241 -30.73 6.94 12.05
N ASN A 242 -30.54 5.71 12.55
CA ASN A 242 -29.25 5.01 12.48
C ASN A 242 -28.86 4.71 11.03
N GLN A 243 -29.84 4.38 10.19
CA GLN A 243 -29.61 4.13 8.78
C GLN A 243 -29.10 5.38 8.06
N ILE A 244 -29.80 6.52 8.20
CA ILE A 244 -29.40 7.79 7.58
C ILE A 244 -28.00 8.19 8.06
N LEU A 245 -27.76 8.11 9.37
CA LEU A 245 -26.49 8.51 9.96
C LEU A 245 -25.34 7.60 9.50
N SER A 246 -25.57 6.29 9.35
CA SER A 246 -24.58 5.36 8.80
C SER A 246 -24.17 5.71 7.38
N TRP A 247 -25.15 6.01 6.51
CA TRP A 247 -24.88 6.44 5.13
C TRP A 247 -24.12 7.77 5.07
N LEU A 248 -24.47 8.73 5.93
CA LEU A 248 -23.76 10.00 6.03
C LEU A 248 -22.32 9.78 6.51
N LEU A 249 -22.10 8.98 7.55
CA LEU A 249 -20.77 8.70 8.11
C LEU A 249 -19.86 7.95 7.13
N LEU A 250 -20.43 7.08 6.28
CA LEU A 250 -19.70 6.35 5.25
C LEU A 250 -18.94 7.29 4.30
N VAL A 251 -19.54 8.45 3.97
CA VAL A 251 -18.98 9.42 3.02
C VAL A 251 -18.30 10.58 3.74
N LEU A 252 -18.95 11.16 4.75
CA LEU A 252 -18.48 12.37 5.42
C LEU A 252 -17.17 12.13 6.17
N SER A 253 -17.03 10.97 6.84
CA SER A 253 -15.84 10.69 7.65
C SER A 253 -14.54 10.68 6.82
N PRO A 254 -14.42 9.90 5.71
CA PRO A 254 -13.25 9.95 4.83
C PRO A 254 -12.94 11.34 4.28
N VAL A 255 -13.98 12.09 3.89
CA VAL A 255 -13.84 13.45 3.31
C VAL A 255 -13.25 14.45 4.32
N LEU A 256 -13.56 14.31 5.61
CA LEU A 256 -13.01 15.19 6.66
C LEU A 256 -11.49 15.17 6.73
N CYS A 257 -10.85 14.07 6.32
CA CYS A 257 -9.39 14.03 6.29
C CYS A 257 -8.79 15.03 5.30
N LEU A 258 -9.49 15.38 4.21
CA LEU A 258 -8.98 16.31 3.19
C LEU A 258 -8.81 17.74 3.71
N PHE A 259 -9.53 18.11 4.77
CA PHE A 259 -9.42 19.42 5.41
C PHE A 259 -8.30 19.49 6.47
N SER A 260 -7.62 18.37 6.72
CA SER A 260 -6.56 18.28 7.72
C SER A 260 -5.20 18.74 7.18
N THR A 261 -4.33 19.20 8.08
CA THR A 261 -2.96 19.62 7.80
C THR A 261 -2.15 18.55 7.06
N THR A 262 -1.16 18.98 6.26
CA THR A 262 -0.26 18.10 5.49
C THR A 262 0.95 17.60 6.27
N SER A 263 1.04 17.85 7.59
CA SER A 263 2.09 17.28 8.43
C SER A 263 1.96 15.75 8.47
N LEU A 264 3.09 15.05 8.32
CA LEU A 264 3.12 13.61 8.06
C LEU A 264 2.36 12.83 9.13
N PHE A 265 2.66 13.14 10.39
CA PHE A 265 2.05 12.48 11.53
C PHE A 265 0.54 12.78 11.63
N ASN A 266 0.15 14.07 11.65
CA ASN A 266 -1.26 14.44 11.85
C ASN A 266 -2.11 13.97 10.67
N ARG A 267 -1.57 14.00 9.46
CA ARG A 267 -2.28 13.51 8.29
C ARG A 267 -2.50 12.01 8.36
N LEU A 268 -1.49 11.24 8.77
CA LEU A 268 -1.66 9.79 8.94
C LEU A 268 -2.67 9.47 10.04
N LEU A 269 -2.59 10.14 11.20
CA LEU A 269 -3.54 9.96 12.30
C LEU A 269 -4.98 10.28 11.85
N ASN A 270 -5.19 11.41 11.18
CA ASN A 270 -6.51 11.80 10.69
C ASN A 270 -7.03 10.89 9.58
N LEU A 271 -6.15 10.32 8.74
CA LEU A 271 -6.52 9.29 7.76
C LEU A 271 -6.94 7.99 8.45
N THR A 272 -6.22 7.57 9.50
CA THR A 272 -6.60 6.36 10.23
C THR A 272 -7.94 6.53 10.93
N LEU A 273 -8.19 7.68 11.59
CA LEU A 273 -9.47 7.98 12.23
C LEU A 273 -10.62 8.09 11.23
N SER A 274 -10.39 8.76 10.08
CA SER A 274 -11.43 8.94 9.08
C SER A 274 -11.90 7.62 8.46
N LEU A 275 -10.96 6.71 8.18
CA LEU A 275 -11.23 5.38 7.62
C LEU A 275 -11.70 4.37 8.67
N LEU A 276 -11.37 4.57 9.95
CA LEU A 276 -11.84 3.74 11.05
C LEU A 276 -13.36 3.78 11.20
N VAL A 277 -13.98 4.96 11.07
CA VAL A 277 -15.44 5.14 11.20
C VAL A 277 -16.24 4.24 10.23
N PRO A 278 -16.06 4.32 8.89
CA PRO A 278 -16.78 3.44 7.98
C PRO A 278 -16.41 1.98 8.20
N PHE A 279 -15.16 1.67 8.55
CA PHE A 279 -14.74 0.30 8.84
C PHE A 279 -15.49 -0.29 10.05
N LEU A 280 -15.62 0.45 11.14
CA LEU A 280 -16.36 0.02 12.34
C LEU A 280 -17.85 -0.23 12.05
N LEU A 281 -18.49 0.62 11.24
CA LEU A 281 -19.89 0.43 10.83
C LEU A 281 -20.13 -0.89 10.08
N MET A 282 -19.10 -1.42 9.43
CA MET A 282 -19.16 -2.67 8.65
C MET A 282 -18.60 -3.89 9.42
N CYS A 283 -18.07 -3.70 10.63
CA CYS A 283 -17.50 -4.77 11.45
C CYS A 283 -18.56 -5.51 12.27
N ILE A 284 -18.41 -6.83 12.39
CA ILE A 284 -19.30 -7.68 13.19
C ILE A 284 -18.59 -8.45 14.30
N PHE A 285 -17.26 -8.55 14.23
CA PHE A 285 -16.45 -9.38 15.12
C PHE A 285 -15.03 -8.80 15.29
N TYR A 286 -13.98 -9.63 15.39
CA TYR A 286 -12.59 -9.19 15.64
C TYR A 286 -11.96 -8.34 14.52
N GLU A 287 -12.63 -8.14 13.38
CA GLU A 287 -12.13 -7.36 12.24
C GLU A 287 -11.67 -5.96 12.67
N SER A 288 -12.42 -5.33 13.58
CA SER A 288 -12.08 -4.02 14.13
C SER A 288 -10.73 -4.04 14.85
N LEU A 289 -10.47 -5.07 15.67
CA LEU A 289 -9.20 -5.24 16.38
C LEU A 289 -8.06 -5.48 15.39
N PHE A 290 -8.29 -6.31 14.38
CA PHE A 290 -7.33 -6.54 13.30
C PHE A 290 -6.90 -5.21 12.68
N PHE A 291 -7.87 -4.38 12.28
CA PHE A 291 -7.58 -3.09 11.67
C PHE A 291 -6.82 -2.13 12.60
N LEU A 292 -7.19 -2.06 13.88
CA LEU A 292 -6.48 -1.23 14.86
C LEU A 292 -5.04 -1.71 15.06
N THR A 293 -4.82 -3.02 15.19
CA THR A 293 -3.47 -3.59 15.32
C THR A 293 -2.63 -3.39 14.06
N LEU A 294 -3.23 -3.50 12.86
CA LEU A 294 -2.58 -3.19 11.58
C LEU A 294 -2.10 -1.74 11.55
N CYS A 295 -2.96 -0.78 11.91
CA CYS A 295 -2.60 0.64 12.00
C CYS A 295 -1.42 0.88 12.96
N LEU A 296 -1.42 0.22 14.11
CA LEU A 296 -0.35 0.32 15.10
C LEU A 296 0.98 -0.25 14.57
N VAL A 297 0.95 -1.42 13.93
CA VAL A 297 2.15 -2.02 13.31
C VAL A 297 2.68 -1.12 12.19
N MET A 298 1.80 -0.58 11.33
CA MET A 298 2.20 0.34 10.26
C MET A 298 2.86 1.60 10.83
N PHE A 299 2.32 2.15 11.91
CA PHE A 299 2.92 3.29 12.59
C PHE A 299 4.29 2.96 13.21
N LEU A 300 4.41 1.82 13.89
CA LEU A 300 5.70 1.34 14.43
C LEU A 300 6.73 1.14 13.32
N TRP A 301 6.32 0.63 12.16
CA TRP A 301 7.20 0.43 11.02
C TRP A 301 7.83 1.75 10.55
N ILE A 302 7.03 2.81 10.42
CA ILE A 302 7.49 4.15 10.06
C ILE A 302 8.50 4.67 11.10
N CYS A 303 8.18 4.54 12.40
CA CYS A 303 9.06 5.01 13.47
C CYS A 303 10.42 4.31 13.49
N ILE A 304 10.40 2.99 13.32
CA ILE A 304 11.61 2.15 13.35
C ILE A 304 12.53 2.50 12.17
N GLU A 305 11.98 2.57 10.97
CA GLU A 305 12.77 2.87 9.77
C GLU A 305 13.31 4.29 9.78
N HIS A 306 12.54 5.24 10.30
CA HIS A 306 13.02 6.61 10.48
C HIS A 306 14.19 6.68 11.47
N GLN A 307 14.12 5.93 12.59
CA GLN A 307 15.22 5.85 13.55
C GLN A 307 16.47 5.20 12.94
N LEU A 308 16.31 4.11 12.18
CA LEU A 308 17.39 3.44 11.44
C LEU A 308 18.03 4.33 10.38
N SER A 309 17.24 5.23 9.76
CA SER A 309 17.74 6.17 8.77
C SER A 309 18.72 7.20 9.36
N GLY A 310 18.80 7.35 10.69
CA GLY A 310 19.66 8.34 11.34
C GLY A 310 19.30 9.79 11.02
N SER A 311 18.06 10.05 10.59
CA SER A 311 17.60 11.39 10.26
C SER A 311 17.54 12.26 11.53
N THR A 312 18.08 13.49 11.45
CA THR A 312 18.07 14.45 12.55
C THR A 312 16.74 15.19 12.68
N LEU A 313 15.92 15.18 11.61
CA LEU A 313 14.59 15.76 11.60
C LEU A 313 13.61 14.86 12.33
N ARG A 314 12.84 15.42 13.26
CA ARG A 314 11.76 14.68 13.92
C ARG A 314 10.63 14.44 12.92
N LEU A 315 9.99 13.26 12.98
CA LEU A 315 8.82 12.90 12.15
C LEU A 315 7.69 13.94 12.17
N GLN A 316 7.51 14.63 13.31
CA GLN A 316 6.49 15.66 13.51
C GLN A 316 6.72 16.92 12.64
N ASP A 317 7.97 17.21 12.27
CA ASP A 317 8.35 18.40 11.50
C ASP A 317 8.35 18.13 9.99
N MET A 318 8.06 16.89 9.58
CA MET A 318 7.98 16.49 8.18
C MET A 318 6.57 16.73 7.62
N THR A 319 6.50 17.26 6.41
CA THR A 319 5.26 17.45 5.66
C THR A 319 5.23 16.58 4.40
N PHE A 320 4.03 16.28 3.93
CA PHE A 320 3.79 15.63 2.63
C PHE A 320 3.84 16.61 1.44
N GLU A 321 4.22 17.87 1.68
CA GLU A 321 4.34 18.87 0.63
C GLU A 321 5.38 18.49 -0.41
N TYR A 322 5.07 18.86 -1.65
CA TYR A 322 6.00 18.84 -2.75
C TYR A 322 7.17 19.77 -2.38
N GLN A 323 8.39 19.23 -2.25
CA GLN A 323 9.57 20.07 -2.34
C GLN A 323 9.59 20.66 -3.74
N SER A 324 9.01 21.85 -3.90
CA SER A 324 9.18 22.67 -5.09
C SER A 324 10.66 22.80 -5.33
N SER A 325 11.07 22.25 -6.47
CA SER A 325 12.37 22.33 -7.11
C SER A 325 12.89 23.76 -7.17
N SER A 326 13.43 24.27 -6.06
CA SER A 326 14.12 25.57 -6.02
C SER A 326 15.45 25.53 -5.25
N THR A 327 15.89 24.37 -4.75
CA THR A 327 17.23 24.21 -4.12
C THR A 327 17.76 22.76 -4.16
N GLN A 328 17.49 22.02 -5.24
CA GLN A 328 18.29 20.82 -5.56
C GLN A 328 18.93 20.99 -6.93
N THR A 329 20.04 21.72 -6.91
CA THR A 329 21.12 21.54 -7.87
C THR A 329 21.51 20.06 -7.92
N LYS A 330 21.34 19.45 -9.10
CA LYS A 330 22.00 18.22 -9.58
C LYS A 330 21.64 16.91 -8.87
N ASN A 331 20.99 16.02 -9.62
CA ASN A 331 21.25 14.57 -9.69
C ASN A 331 21.90 13.95 -8.44
N VAL A 332 21.17 13.85 -7.33
CA VAL A 332 21.51 12.82 -6.35
C VAL A 332 21.01 11.51 -6.95
N THR A 333 21.90 10.79 -7.63
CA THR A 333 21.63 9.44 -8.12
C THR A 333 21.36 8.55 -6.91
N TYR A 334 20.08 8.39 -6.56
CA TYR A 334 19.66 7.48 -5.52
C TYR A 334 20.09 6.07 -5.92
N HIS A 335 20.89 5.41 -5.08
CA HIS A 335 21.32 4.04 -5.32
C HIS A 335 20.51 3.08 -4.44
N ILE A 336 19.91 2.06 -5.07
CA ILE A 336 19.16 1.03 -4.37
C ILE A 336 20.06 0.29 -3.40
N LYS A 337 19.61 0.19 -2.15
CA LYS A 337 20.25 -0.60 -1.10
C LYS A 337 19.46 -1.88 -0.86
N ILE A 338 20.09 -2.87 -0.22
CA ILE A 338 19.40 -4.10 0.20
C ILE A 338 18.21 -3.82 1.14
N ASP A 339 18.30 -2.73 1.92
CA ASP A 339 17.23 -2.25 2.78
C ASP A 339 15.97 -1.86 2.01
N ASP A 340 16.10 -1.42 0.75
CA ASP A 340 14.96 -1.07 -0.10
C ASP A 340 14.25 -2.33 -0.58
N VAL A 341 15.00 -3.37 -0.94
CA VAL A 341 14.44 -4.68 -1.29
C VAL A 341 13.63 -5.24 -0.11
N ARG A 342 14.16 -5.13 1.11
CA ARG A 342 13.45 -5.53 2.34
C ARG A 342 12.17 -4.70 2.55
N LYS A 343 12.22 -3.38 2.37
CA LYS A 343 11.04 -2.49 2.49
C LYS A 343 9.96 -2.82 1.46
N ALA A 344 10.35 -3.08 0.20
CA ALA A 344 9.44 -3.53 -0.85
C ALA A 344 8.78 -4.87 -0.50
N TYR A 345 9.56 -5.82 0.02
CA TYR A 345 9.04 -7.10 0.48
C TYR A 345 8.08 -6.94 1.68
N PHE A 346 8.42 -6.11 2.67
CA PHE A 346 7.54 -5.83 3.82
C PHE A 346 6.22 -5.21 3.35
N PHE A 347 6.28 -4.24 2.43
CA PHE A 347 5.08 -3.64 1.85
C PHE A 347 4.18 -4.68 1.17
N MET A 348 4.76 -5.51 0.30
CA MET A 348 4.06 -6.62 -0.37
C MET A 348 3.41 -7.58 0.63
N PHE A 349 4.16 -7.96 1.65
CA PHE A 349 3.69 -8.86 2.70
C PHE A 349 2.54 -8.23 3.50
N PHE A 350 2.65 -6.95 3.90
CA PHE A 350 1.59 -6.26 4.63
C PHE A 350 0.34 -6.02 3.77
N MET A 351 0.48 -5.83 2.45
CA MET A 351 -0.67 -5.80 1.53
C MET A 351 -1.42 -7.14 1.53
N LEU A 352 -0.71 -8.27 1.53
CA LEU A 352 -1.32 -9.60 1.65
C LEU A 352 -1.97 -9.82 3.02
N VAL A 353 -1.31 -9.41 4.11
CA VAL A 353 -1.91 -9.47 5.45
C VAL A 353 -3.16 -8.61 5.55
N ALA A 354 -3.16 -7.40 4.97
CA ALA A 354 -4.32 -6.53 4.94
C ALA A 354 -5.48 -7.12 4.12
N PHE A 355 -5.18 -7.83 3.02
CA PHE A 355 -6.18 -8.49 2.18
C PHE A 355 -6.76 -9.76 2.80
N TYR A 356 -5.94 -10.61 3.43
CA TYR A 356 -6.39 -11.90 3.96
C TYR A 356 -6.67 -11.90 5.47
N GLY A 357 -6.22 -10.88 6.21
CA GLY A 357 -6.21 -10.87 7.68
C GLY A 357 -7.58 -10.83 8.34
N THR A 358 -8.61 -10.32 7.67
CA THR A 358 -10.00 -10.42 8.15
C THR A 358 -10.67 -11.74 7.77
N GLY A 359 -10.00 -12.62 7.00
CA GLY A 359 -10.42 -13.98 6.69
C GLY A 359 -11.65 -14.10 5.76
N ASN A 360 -12.49 -13.08 5.67
CA ASN A 360 -13.76 -13.08 4.94
C ASN A 360 -13.64 -12.90 3.42
N ILE A 361 -12.44 -12.57 2.93
CA ILE A 361 -12.26 -11.95 1.62
C ILE A 361 -11.97 -12.98 0.51
N ALA A 362 -11.43 -14.15 0.85
CA ALA A 362 -11.03 -15.17 -0.15
C ALA A 362 -12.23 -15.82 -0.88
N SER A 363 -13.44 -15.72 -0.33
CA SER A 363 -14.66 -16.12 -1.03
C SER A 363 -15.74 -15.08 -0.80
N LEU A 364 -16.24 -14.42 -1.85
CA LEU A 364 -17.38 -13.48 -1.74
C LEU A 364 -18.62 -14.12 -1.08
N ASN A 365 -18.70 -15.45 -1.09
CA ASN A 365 -19.76 -16.24 -0.46
C ASN A 365 -19.64 -16.36 1.07
N SER A 366 -18.51 -15.99 1.68
CA SER A 366 -18.33 -16.05 3.15
C SER A 366 -18.80 -14.80 3.88
N PHE A 367 -19.17 -13.73 3.18
CA PHE A 367 -19.62 -12.51 3.85
C PHE A 367 -21.01 -12.67 4.46
N SER A 368 -21.10 -12.43 5.77
CA SER A 368 -22.37 -12.38 6.48
C SER A 368 -23.17 -11.13 6.08
N ILE A 369 -24.47 -11.31 5.87
CA ILE A 369 -25.40 -10.19 5.60
C ILE A 369 -25.42 -9.19 6.78
N SER A 370 -25.08 -9.65 7.98
CA SER A 370 -25.00 -8.85 9.20
C SER A 370 -24.00 -7.69 9.14
N SER A 371 -22.99 -7.74 8.26
CA SER A 371 -22.07 -6.60 8.06
C SER A 371 -22.74 -5.39 7.40
N PHE A 372 -23.92 -5.57 6.80
CA PHE A 372 -24.65 -4.50 6.12
C PHE A 372 -25.77 -3.89 6.97
N TYR A 373 -26.05 -4.44 8.16
CA TYR A 373 -27.22 -4.07 8.96
C TYR A 373 -27.27 -2.60 9.36
N CYS A 374 -26.13 -1.94 9.56
CA CYS A 374 -26.08 -0.49 9.79
C CYS A 374 -26.64 0.33 8.60
N PHE A 375 -26.60 -0.22 7.38
CA PHE A 375 -26.97 0.47 6.14
C PHE A 375 -28.30 -0.01 5.56
N MET A 376 -28.54 -1.32 5.61
CA MET A 376 -29.70 -1.97 5.00
C MET A 376 -29.93 -3.37 5.55
N THR A 377 -31.20 -3.75 5.59
CA THR A 377 -31.66 -5.11 5.91
C THR A 377 -32.17 -5.86 4.67
N VAL A 378 -32.58 -5.13 3.63
CA VAL A 378 -33.07 -5.69 2.37
C VAL A 378 -31.90 -6.01 1.43
N PHE A 379 -31.89 -7.22 0.88
CA PHE A 379 -30.87 -7.67 -0.05
C PHE A 379 -30.87 -6.82 -1.33
N ARG A 380 -29.76 -6.09 -1.56
CA ARG A 380 -29.49 -5.35 -2.79
C ARG A 380 -28.07 -5.69 -3.27
N PRO A 381 -27.91 -6.60 -4.24
CA PRO A 381 -26.63 -7.24 -4.53
C PRO A 381 -25.54 -6.24 -4.93
N PHE A 382 -25.87 -5.25 -5.77
CA PHE A 382 -24.90 -4.25 -6.21
C PHE A 382 -24.44 -3.32 -5.09
N THR A 383 -25.36 -2.87 -4.23
CA THR A 383 -25.01 -1.97 -3.13
C THR A 383 -24.24 -2.70 -2.03
N MET A 384 -24.63 -3.94 -1.72
CA MET A 384 -23.90 -4.79 -0.77
C MET A 384 -22.49 -5.11 -1.29
N ALA A 385 -22.34 -5.41 -2.59
CA ALA A 385 -21.04 -5.60 -3.21
C ALA A 385 -20.17 -4.34 -3.13
N ALA A 386 -20.74 -3.15 -3.34
CA ALA A 386 -20.01 -1.89 -3.22
C ALA A 386 -19.53 -1.62 -1.78
N ILE A 387 -20.38 -1.83 -0.77
CA ILE A 387 -20.00 -1.66 0.65
C ILE A 387 -18.91 -2.67 1.04
N LEU A 388 -19.06 -3.93 0.62
CA LEU A 388 -18.07 -4.98 0.84
C LEU A 388 -16.73 -4.62 0.20
N LEU A 389 -16.75 -4.12 -1.04
CA LEU A 389 -15.56 -3.66 -1.72
C LEU A 389 -14.88 -2.55 -0.90
N ILE A 390 -15.62 -1.52 -0.45
CA ILE A 390 -15.07 -0.47 0.44
C ILE A 390 -14.43 -1.08 1.69
N LYS A 391 -15.09 -2.04 2.35
CA LYS A 391 -14.55 -2.74 3.53
C LYS A 391 -13.19 -3.39 3.26
N VAL A 392 -13.04 -4.02 2.09
CA VAL A 392 -11.79 -4.68 1.66
C VAL A 392 -10.71 -3.65 1.30
N LEU A 393 -11.09 -2.53 0.69
CA LEU A 393 -10.13 -1.52 0.25
C LEU A 393 -9.53 -0.70 1.40
N ILE A 394 -10.24 -0.51 2.51
CA ILE A 394 -9.80 0.34 3.63
C ILE A 394 -8.45 -0.11 4.23
N PRO A 395 -8.25 -1.38 4.64
CA PRO A 395 -6.95 -1.84 5.17
C PRO A 395 -5.80 -1.68 4.16
N LEU A 396 -6.04 -1.96 2.87
CA LEU A 396 -5.05 -1.84 1.79
C LEU A 396 -4.62 -0.38 1.58
N LEU A 397 -5.57 0.54 1.68
CA LEU A 397 -5.31 1.97 1.59
C LEU A 397 -4.42 2.46 2.75
N ILE A 398 -4.65 1.98 3.97
CA ILE A 398 -3.82 2.35 5.13
C ILE A 398 -2.38 1.87 4.96
N VAL A 399 -2.17 0.63 4.53
CA VAL A 399 -0.82 0.10 4.27
C VAL A 399 -0.11 0.95 3.20
N SER A 400 -0.83 1.37 2.15
CA SER A 400 -0.30 2.23 1.09
C SER A 400 0.03 3.65 1.59
N CYS A 401 -0.82 4.25 2.42
CA CYS A 401 -0.57 5.54 3.07
C CYS A 401 0.64 5.48 4.02
N ALA A 402 0.75 4.42 4.80
CA ALA A 402 1.87 4.21 5.70
C ALA A 402 3.19 3.99 4.94
N PHE A 403 3.16 3.21 3.86
CA PHE A 403 4.33 3.03 3.00
C PHE A 403 4.76 4.34 2.36
N ARG A 404 3.82 5.17 1.89
CA ARG A 404 4.14 6.51 1.40
C ARG A 404 4.77 7.39 2.48
N ALA A 405 4.24 7.36 3.70
CA ALA A 405 4.80 8.08 4.84
C ALA A 405 6.23 7.62 5.16
N LEU A 406 6.49 6.32 5.07
CA LEU A 406 7.82 5.73 5.26
C LEU A 406 8.80 6.20 4.18
N LEU A 407 8.39 6.24 2.91
CA LEU A 407 9.24 6.74 1.82
C LEU A 407 9.63 8.20 2.03
N GLN A 408 8.66 9.02 2.44
CA GLN A 408 8.88 10.43 2.75
C GLN A 408 9.80 10.62 3.96
N SER A 409 9.69 9.78 5.00
CA SER A 409 10.47 9.91 6.23
C SER A 409 11.95 9.54 6.07
N ILE A 410 12.27 8.69 5.11
CA ILE A 410 13.64 8.22 4.80
C ILE A 410 14.22 8.94 3.57
N ARG A 411 13.42 9.75 2.86
CA ARG A 411 13.80 10.44 1.60
C ARG A 411 14.26 9.47 0.50
N VAL A 412 13.60 8.32 0.40
CA VAL A 412 13.86 7.34 -0.66
C VAL A 412 13.04 7.68 -1.91
N SER A 413 13.57 7.36 -3.09
CA SER A 413 12.83 7.52 -4.34
C SER A 413 11.60 6.60 -4.38
N ASN A 414 10.40 7.20 -4.41
CA ASN A 414 9.13 6.49 -4.53
C ASN A 414 9.09 5.56 -5.76
N THR A 415 9.62 6.05 -6.88
CA THR A 415 9.64 5.33 -8.16
C THR A 415 10.54 4.09 -8.08
N ALA A 416 11.73 4.19 -7.47
CA ALA A 416 12.63 3.04 -7.32
C ALA A 416 11.98 1.88 -6.54
N LEU A 417 11.35 2.20 -5.41
CA LEU A 417 10.69 1.20 -4.57
C LEU A 417 9.43 0.63 -5.22
N PHE A 418 8.67 1.45 -5.95
CA PHE A 418 7.53 0.96 -6.71
C PHE A 418 7.95 -0.01 -7.84
N LEU A 419 9.07 0.25 -8.52
CA LEU A 419 9.61 -0.66 -9.53
C LEU A 419 10.10 -1.98 -8.93
N LEU A 420 10.67 -1.96 -7.71
CA LEU A 420 11.03 -3.19 -6.98
C LEU A 420 9.79 -4.03 -6.63
N VAL A 421 8.74 -3.38 -6.13
CA VAL A 421 7.44 -4.02 -5.86
C VAL A 421 6.87 -4.64 -7.14
N PHE A 422 6.97 -3.94 -8.27
CA PHE A 422 6.52 -4.43 -9.57
C PHE A 422 7.26 -5.69 -10.04
N ILE A 423 8.59 -5.76 -9.85
CA ILE A 423 9.36 -6.97 -10.20
C ILE A 423 8.99 -8.16 -9.31
N MET A 424 8.88 -7.94 -7.99
CA MET A 424 8.48 -8.98 -7.04
C MET A 424 7.07 -9.51 -7.35
N SER A 425 6.17 -8.61 -7.71
CA SER A 425 4.83 -8.87 -8.20
C SER A 425 4.81 -9.75 -9.45
N ASP A 426 5.55 -9.34 -10.49
CA ASP A 426 5.67 -10.08 -11.76
C ASP A 426 6.13 -11.52 -11.51
N PHE A 427 7.10 -11.70 -10.59
CA PHE A 427 7.57 -13.04 -10.21
C PHE A 427 6.45 -13.89 -9.63
N THR A 428 5.70 -13.37 -8.65
CA THR A 428 4.58 -14.11 -8.05
C THR A 428 3.45 -14.39 -9.05
N ALA A 429 3.18 -13.48 -9.99
CA ALA A 429 2.19 -13.68 -11.05
C ALA A 429 2.64 -14.79 -12.02
N LEU A 430 3.91 -14.80 -12.42
CA LEU A 430 4.49 -15.87 -13.25
C LEU A 430 4.44 -17.22 -12.54
N HIS A 431 4.75 -17.26 -11.24
CA HIS A 431 4.65 -18.48 -10.46
C HIS A 431 3.22 -19.04 -10.48
N PHE A 432 2.20 -18.20 -10.25
CA PHE A 432 0.80 -18.64 -10.34
C PHE A 432 0.39 -19.01 -11.76
N PHE A 433 0.90 -18.34 -12.79
CA PHE A 433 0.65 -18.70 -14.18
C PHE A 433 1.06 -20.15 -14.49
N PHE A 434 2.24 -20.56 -14.02
CA PHE A 434 2.72 -21.94 -14.17
C PHE A 434 1.99 -22.96 -13.29
N LEU A 435 1.25 -22.50 -12.27
CA LEU A 435 0.41 -23.35 -11.42
C LEU A 435 -1.03 -23.49 -11.92
N ILE A 436 -1.41 -22.81 -13.00
CA ILE A 436 -2.74 -22.96 -13.60
C ILE A 436 -2.90 -24.41 -14.07
N LYS A 437 -4.01 -25.02 -13.68
CA LYS A 437 -4.34 -26.40 -14.05
C LYS A 437 -5.36 -26.40 -15.18
N ASP A 438 -5.04 -27.12 -16.25
CA ASP A 438 -5.94 -27.34 -17.39
C ASP A 438 -6.70 -28.69 -17.30
N SER A 439 -6.44 -29.47 -16.25
CA SER A 439 -7.07 -30.78 -16.01
C SER A 439 -7.31 -31.01 -14.52
N GLY A 440 -8.28 -31.86 -14.20
CA GLY A 440 -8.70 -32.15 -12.82
C GLY A 440 -10.15 -31.78 -12.55
N SER A 441 -10.51 -31.58 -11.29
CA SER A 441 -11.86 -31.15 -10.92
C SER A 441 -12.11 -29.70 -11.33
N TRP A 442 -13.36 -29.35 -11.67
CA TRP A 442 -13.75 -27.97 -11.96
C TRP A 442 -13.41 -27.00 -10.82
N LEU A 443 -13.46 -27.49 -9.58
CA LEU A 443 -13.08 -26.71 -8.41
C LEU A 443 -11.58 -26.40 -8.40
N ASP A 444 -10.73 -27.38 -8.70
CA ASP A 444 -9.28 -27.17 -8.74
C ASP A 444 -8.88 -26.21 -9.87
N ILE A 445 -9.51 -26.35 -11.04
CA ILE A 445 -9.31 -25.45 -12.17
C ILE A 445 -9.72 -24.03 -11.77
N GLY A 446 -10.93 -23.86 -11.22
CA GLY A 446 -11.44 -22.56 -10.77
C GLY A 446 -10.59 -21.91 -9.67
N MET A 447 -10.08 -22.70 -8.72
CA MET A 447 -9.20 -22.23 -7.65
C MET A 447 -7.83 -21.76 -8.19
N SER A 448 -7.24 -22.51 -9.12
CA SER A 448 -5.95 -22.14 -9.73
C SER A 448 -6.05 -20.83 -10.52
N ILE A 449 -7.14 -20.64 -11.29
CA ILE A 449 -7.43 -19.41 -12.01
C ILE A 449 -7.69 -18.26 -11.03
N SER A 450 -8.44 -18.51 -9.96
CA SER A 450 -8.74 -17.51 -8.93
C SER A 450 -7.47 -17.02 -8.22
N HIS A 451 -6.54 -17.91 -7.86
CA HIS A 451 -5.26 -17.51 -7.26
C HIS A 451 -4.43 -16.63 -8.20
N TYR A 452 -4.37 -16.98 -9.49
CA TYR A 452 -3.69 -16.18 -10.49
C TYR A 452 -4.32 -14.78 -10.65
N LEU A 453 -5.65 -14.72 -10.79
CA LEU A 453 -6.37 -13.45 -10.90
C LEU A 453 -6.26 -12.60 -9.64
N LEU A 454 -6.28 -13.22 -8.45
CA LEU A 454 -6.08 -12.51 -7.19
C LEU A 454 -4.67 -11.93 -7.08
N SER A 455 -3.65 -12.71 -7.45
CA SER A 455 -2.26 -12.23 -7.49
C SER A 455 -2.15 -11.01 -8.41
N MET A 456 -2.54 -11.15 -9.69
CA MET A 456 -2.59 -10.06 -10.67
C MET A 456 -3.38 -8.83 -10.18
N GLY A 457 -4.58 -9.06 -9.64
CA GLY A 457 -5.47 -8.01 -9.16
C GLY A 457 -4.87 -7.22 -8.00
N MET A 458 -4.27 -7.91 -7.03
CA MET A 458 -3.61 -7.28 -5.88
C MET A 458 -2.54 -6.27 -6.31
N PHE A 459 -1.82 -6.51 -7.40
CA PHE A 459 -0.81 -5.59 -7.91
C PHE A 459 -1.40 -4.36 -8.59
N ILE A 460 -2.40 -4.56 -9.44
CA ILE A 460 -3.12 -3.45 -10.08
C ILE A 460 -3.73 -2.56 -9.00
N PHE A 461 -4.35 -3.16 -7.98
CA PHE A 461 -4.88 -2.42 -6.85
C PHE A 461 -3.78 -1.72 -6.06
N THR A 462 -2.62 -2.33 -5.85
CA THR A 462 -1.48 -1.68 -5.19
C THR A 462 -1.03 -0.41 -5.92
N ALA A 463 -1.00 -0.41 -7.26
CA ALA A 463 -0.69 0.77 -8.06
C ALA A 463 -1.75 1.88 -7.89
N VAL A 464 -3.04 1.50 -7.97
CA VAL A 464 -4.16 2.41 -7.76
C VAL A 464 -4.13 3.00 -6.34
N PHE A 465 -3.88 2.17 -5.33
CA PHE A 465 -3.78 2.60 -3.94
C PHE A 465 -2.58 3.49 -3.68
N HIS A 466 -1.47 3.29 -4.39
CA HIS A 466 -0.34 4.21 -4.32
C HIS A 466 -0.74 5.61 -4.83
N GLY A 467 -1.45 5.68 -5.96
CA GLY A 467 -1.99 6.94 -6.49
C GLY A 467 -3.04 7.57 -5.56
N LEU A 468 -3.93 6.76 -4.98
CA LEU A 468 -4.94 7.24 -4.03
C LEU A 468 -4.30 7.71 -2.72
N ALA A 469 -3.32 6.99 -2.18
CA ALA A 469 -2.52 7.42 -1.04
C ALA A 469 -1.74 8.70 -1.37
N TRP A 470 -1.29 8.84 -2.62
CA TRP A 470 -0.66 10.08 -3.08
C TRP A 470 -1.62 11.27 -3.00
N PHE A 471 -2.82 11.10 -3.53
CA PHE A 471 -3.86 12.12 -3.47
C PHE A 471 -4.25 12.42 -2.02
N LEU A 472 -4.54 11.39 -1.23
CA LEU A 472 -5.05 11.52 0.13
C LEU A 472 -4.03 12.04 1.14
N THR A 473 -2.72 11.95 0.94
CA THR A 473 -1.77 12.53 1.91
C THR A 473 -1.22 13.89 1.49
N THR A 474 -1.27 14.26 0.20
CA THR A 474 -0.77 15.58 -0.28
C THR A 474 -1.87 16.61 -0.46
N PHE A 475 -3.08 16.21 -0.86
CA PHE A 475 -4.15 17.17 -1.13
C PHE A 475 -4.75 17.71 0.17
N SER A 476 -4.74 19.04 0.33
CA SER A 476 -5.39 19.74 1.44
C SER A 476 -6.35 20.79 0.89
N LEU A 477 -7.59 20.81 1.38
CA LEU A 477 -8.56 21.84 1.07
C LEU A 477 -8.45 22.96 2.10
N ASP A 478 -7.85 24.08 1.70
CA ASP A 478 -7.89 25.29 2.50
C ASP A 478 -9.12 26.13 2.13
N PHE A 479 -10.05 26.28 3.08
CA PHE A 479 -10.98 27.42 3.06
C PHE A 479 -10.17 28.68 3.41
N SER A 480 -9.53 29.27 2.41
CA SER A 480 -8.98 30.62 2.51
C SER A 480 -10.11 31.63 2.30
N GLY A 481 -10.85 31.91 3.36
CA GLY A 481 -11.58 33.17 3.48
C GLY A 481 -10.58 34.31 3.64
N HIS A 482 -9.84 34.67 2.59
CA HIS A 482 -8.81 35.71 2.69
C HIS A 482 -8.55 36.58 1.44
N GLU A 483 -9.43 36.58 0.44
CA GLU A 483 -9.37 37.60 -0.63
C GLU A 483 -10.31 38.79 -0.41
N PHE A 484 -11.33 38.72 0.45
CA PHE A 484 -12.30 39.84 0.57
C PHE A 484 -11.88 41.00 1.50
N LYS A 485 -10.78 40.89 2.26
CA LYS A 485 -10.37 41.92 3.23
C LYS A 485 -9.18 42.80 2.83
N ARG A 486 -8.58 42.59 1.64
CA ARG A 486 -7.44 43.40 1.18
C ARG A 486 -7.79 44.60 0.30
N HIS A 487 -9.07 44.84 0.02
CA HIS A 487 -9.54 46.00 -0.75
C HIS A 487 -10.20 47.10 0.09
N LEU A 488 -10.09 47.07 1.43
CA LEU A 488 -10.75 48.03 2.33
C LEU A 488 -9.83 48.55 3.45
N LEU A 489 -8.53 48.68 3.19
CA LEU A 489 -7.63 49.49 4.01
C LEU A 489 -6.74 50.36 3.12
#